data_AF-E6U953-F1
#
_entry.id   AF-E6U953-F1
#
_cell.length_a   1.000
_cell.length_b   1.000
_cell.length_c   1.000
_cell.angle_alpha   90.00
_cell.angle_beta   90.00
_cell.angle_gamma   90.00
#
_symmetry.space_group_name_H-M   'P 1'
#
loop_
_entity.id
_entity.type
_entity.pdbx_description
1 polymer ?
#
loop_
_entity_poly.entity_id
_entity_poly.type
_entity_poly.pdbx_seq_one_letter_code
_entity_poly.pdbx_strand_id
1 'polypeptide(L)'
;MSEMNPPVAGGVATKIGSFADLFNLYRDLIEPVRQYEATAARKQVAEDELHKAQHTVSSAFLLPLTSAISRTLLFAVPWVILFLIVCNVKHDANGVKWLTLYDAWYGHLWLPAKISEIIAPGKVPLWFGIPITFLRYLIVENVLAPVVLFFLPLMMMLSIVTTVFSVLRAKIVIQTKQQEVETLDAELSVRLNELSAPISFVPPDYRFSEAIEFFYRSFANGKAATLQEAILQYDDFSHKRLMEQGQQDILKAHNIMLRELSYQTAQIKKLEGKINTLHDKVGWL
;
A
#
# COMPACT_ATOMS: atom_id res chain seq x y z
N MET A 1 49.52 -1.33 7.02
CA MET A 1 48.37 -0.87 6.21
C MET A 1 48.91 0.20 5.29
N SER A 2 49.11 -0.16 4.03
CA SER A 2 49.66 0.72 3.01
C SER A 2 48.52 1.57 2.45
N GLU A 3 48.58 2.89 2.59
CA GLU A 3 47.68 3.82 1.91
C GLU A 3 47.85 3.63 0.40
N MET A 4 46.87 2.99 -0.23
CA MET A 4 46.71 3.02 -1.68
C MET A 4 46.25 4.42 -2.03
N ASN A 5 47.18 5.27 -2.48
CA ASN A 5 46.82 6.48 -3.19
C ASN A 5 46.00 6.07 -4.42
N PRO A 6 44.76 6.55 -4.57
CA PRO A 6 44.00 6.29 -5.78
C PRO A 6 44.76 6.89 -6.98
N PRO A 7 44.74 6.22 -8.15
CA PRO A 7 45.30 6.77 -9.35
C PRO A 7 44.64 8.12 -9.61
N VAL A 8 45.46 9.18 -9.62
CA VAL A 8 45.04 10.51 -10.07
C VAL A 8 44.59 10.31 -11.52
N ALA A 9 43.28 10.29 -11.74
CA ALA A 9 42.70 10.33 -13.06
C ALA A 9 43.24 11.60 -13.72
N GLY A 10 44.20 11.41 -14.63
CA GLY A 10 44.80 12.47 -15.41
C GLY A 10 43.71 13.08 -16.26
N GLY A 11 43.04 14.10 -15.72
CA GLY A 11 42.10 14.94 -16.44
C GLY A 11 42.87 15.60 -17.57
N VAL A 12 42.80 15.01 -18.74
CA VAL A 12 43.20 15.68 -19.98
C VAL A 12 42.23 16.83 -20.12
N ALA A 13 42.66 18.02 -19.69
CA ALA A 13 42.02 19.27 -20.05
C ALA A 13 42.24 19.44 -21.56
N THR A 14 41.49 18.69 -22.36
CA THR A 14 41.43 18.85 -23.80
C THR A 14 40.90 20.26 -24.04
N LYS A 15 41.79 21.16 -24.47
CA LYS A 15 41.36 22.42 -25.09
C LYS A 15 40.49 22.02 -26.27
N ILE A 16 39.19 22.24 -26.16
CA ILE A 16 38.25 22.05 -27.27
C ILE A 16 38.55 23.17 -28.26
N GLY A 17 39.43 22.88 -29.22
CA GLY A 17 39.87 23.84 -30.22
C GLY A 17 39.15 23.68 -31.56
N SER A 18 38.52 22.52 -31.79
CA SER A 18 37.87 22.18 -33.04
C SER A 18 36.50 21.53 -32.84
N PHE A 19 35.69 21.58 -33.88
CA PHE A 19 34.41 20.85 -33.94
C PHE A 19 34.61 19.33 -33.80
N ALA A 20 35.74 18.80 -34.29
CA ALA A 20 36.08 17.38 -34.13
C ALA A 20 36.32 17.01 -32.65
N ASP A 21 36.88 17.92 -31.86
CA ASP A 21 37.07 17.71 -30.42
C ASP A 21 35.71 17.65 -29.69
N LEU A 22 34.78 18.53 -30.05
CA LEU A 22 33.41 18.54 -29.52
C LEU A 22 32.66 17.26 -29.88
N PHE A 23 32.81 16.79 -31.12
CA PHE A 23 32.23 15.52 -31.58
C PHE A 23 32.74 14.32 -30.77
N ASN A 24 34.05 14.23 -30.58
CA ASN A 24 34.66 13.17 -29.79
C ASN A 24 34.24 13.26 -28.31
N LEU A 25 34.15 14.47 -27.75
CA LEU A 25 33.65 14.68 -26.40
C LEU A 25 32.24 14.11 -26.22
N TYR A 26 31.31 14.42 -27.13
CA TYR A 26 29.95 13.90 -27.02
C TYR A 26 29.91 12.38 -27.13
N ARG A 27 30.66 11.79 -28.06
CA ARG A 27 30.78 10.32 -28.18
C ARG A 27 31.23 9.70 -26.86
N ASP A 28 32.26 10.27 -26.25
CA ASP A 28 32.91 9.72 -25.06
C ASP A 28 32.07 9.98 -23.78
N LEU A 29 31.16 10.96 -23.80
CA LEU A 29 30.23 11.28 -22.71
C LEU A 29 28.97 10.41 -22.66
N ILE A 30 28.50 9.85 -23.79
CA ILE A 30 27.21 9.13 -23.86
C ILE A 30 27.13 8.02 -22.80
N GLU A 31 28.13 7.14 -22.77
CA GLU A 31 28.08 5.96 -21.92
C GLU A 31 28.30 6.29 -20.44
N PRO A 32 29.27 7.13 -20.04
CA PRO A 32 29.41 7.60 -18.66
C PRO A 32 28.16 8.30 -18.11
N VAL A 33 27.52 9.18 -18.90
CA VAL A 33 26.28 9.87 -18.47
C VAL A 33 25.12 8.89 -18.36
N ARG A 34 24.99 7.96 -19.31
CA ARG A 34 23.95 6.91 -19.24
C ARG A 34 24.12 6.02 -18.00
N GLN A 35 25.35 5.66 -17.65
CA GLN A 35 25.60 4.89 -16.45
C GLN A 35 25.32 5.70 -15.17
N TYR A 36 25.68 6.98 -15.15
CA TYR A 36 25.32 7.88 -14.05
C TYR A 36 23.79 7.95 -13.86
N GLU A 37 23.03 8.13 -14.94
CA GLU A 37 21.56 8.13 -14.92
C GLU A 37 20.99 6.79 -14.44
N ALA A 38 21.55 5.67 -14.89
CA ALA A 38 21.12 4.34 -14.46
C ALA A 38 21.36 4.13 -12.95
N THR A 39 22.50 4.57 -12.42
CA THR A 39 22.80 4.53 -10.99
C THR A 39 21.90 5.49 -10.20
N ALA A 40 21.63 6.69 -10.72
CA ALA A 40 20.72 7.65 -10.10
C ALA A 40 19.28 7.12 -10.03
N ALA A 41 18.80 6.48 -11.11
CA ALA A 41 17.49 5.83 -11.14
C ALA A 41 17.41 4.67 -10.13
N ARG A 42 18.46 3.85 -10.01
CA ARG A 42 18.53 2.79 -8.99
C ARG A 42 18.48 3.35 -7.58
N LYS A 43 19.20 4.45 -7.32
CA LYS A 43 19.18 5.15 -6.03
C LYS A 43 17.77 5.64 -5.71
N GLN A 44 17.09 6.28 -6.65
CA GLN A 44 15.72 6.77 -6.46
C GLN A 44 14.75 5.62 -6.12
N VAL A 45 14.86 4.48 -6.80
CA VAL A 45 14.06 3.28 -6.47
C VAL A 45 14.36 2.77 -5.06
N ALA A 46 15.64 2.73 -4.66
CA ALA A 46 16.03 2.30 -3.32
C ALA A 46 15.55 3.28 -2.23
N GLU A 47 15.57 4.59 -2.49
CA GLU A 47 15.03 5.63 -1.61
C GLU A 47 13.50 5.53 -1.47
N ASP A 48 12.78 5.27 -2.56
CA ASP A 48 11.33 5.05 -2.54
C ASP A 48 10.96 3.80 -1.72
N GLU A 49 11.72 2.72 -1.86
CA GLU A 49 11.56 1.49 -1.07
C GLU A 49 11.88 1.74 0.41
N LEU A 50 12.95 2.49 0.70
CA LEU A 50 13.33 2.89 2.04
C LEU A 50 12.23 3.73 2.69
N HIS A 51 11.70 4.73 1.99
CA HIS A 51 10.62 5.59 2.48
C HIS A 51 9.34 4.79 2.73
N LYS A 52 8.97 3.86 1.83
CA LYS A 52 7.85 2.93 2.05
C LYS A 52 8.07 2.03 3.27
N ALA A 53 9.28 1.52 3.47
CA ALA A 53 9.62 0.70 4.62
C ALA A 53 9.59 1.50 5.93
N GLN A 54 10.12 2.73 5.94
CA GLN A 54 10.05 3.65 7.08
C GLN A 54 8.60 4.03 7.42
N HIS A 55 7.80 4.37 6.42
CA HIS A 55 6.37 4.60 6.59
C HIS A 55 5.67 3.35 7.13
N THR A 56 6.05 2.17 6.66
CA THR A 56 5.52 0.91 7.21
C THR A 56 5.91 0.76 8.68
N VAL A 57 7.14 1.05 9.10
CA VAL A 57 7.49 0.98 10.54
C VAL A 57 6.69 1.98 11.38
N SER A 58 6.49 3.20 10.89
CA SER A 58 5.74 4.23 11.63
C SER A 58 4.24 3.95 11.68
N SER A 59 3.63 3.48 10.57
CA SER A 59 2.19 3.22 10.48
C SER A 59 1.79 1.80 10.88
N ALA A 60 2.65 0.80 10.66
CA ALA A 60 2.37 -0.61 10.91
C ALA A 60 2.60 -1.07 12.35
N PHE A 61 3.02 -0.20 13.26
CA PHE A 61 2.79 -0.50 14.68
C PHE A 61 1.30 -0.34 15.03
N LEU A 62 0.64 0.69 14.47
CA LEU A 62 -0.75 1.01 14.78
C LEU A 62 -1.74 0.19 13.95
N LEU A 63 -1.47 -0.09 12.68
CA LEU A 63 -2.44 -0.78 11.80
C LEU A 63 -2.78 -2.22 12.24
N PRO A 64 -1.82 -3.09 12.58
CA PRO A 64 -2.11 -4.44 13.07
C PRO A 64 -2.73 -4.42 14.47
N LEU A 65 -2.31 -3.48 15.33
CA LEU A 65 -2.88 -3.32 16.67
C LEU A 65 -4.34 -2.85 16.58
N THR A 66 -4.63 -1.84 15.77
CA THR A 66 -6.00 -1.35 15.51
C THR A 66 -6.84 -2.38 14.79
N SER A 67 -6.29 -3.11 13.81
CA SER A 67 -6.96 -4.23 13.14
C SER A 67 -7.26 -5.37 14.10
N ALA A 68 -6.35 -5.71 15.00
CA ALA A 68 -6.57 -6.75 15.98
C ALA A 68 -7.53 -6.32 17.07
N ILE A 69 -7.43 -5.08 17.58
CA ILE A 69 -8.43 -4.51 18.48
C ILE A 69 -9.78 -4.49 17.80
N SER A 70 -9.86 -4.05 16.54
CA SER A 70 -11.11 -4.01 15.75
C SER A 70 -11.70 -5.39 15.53
N ARG A 71 -10.90 -6.39 15.11
CA ARG A 71 -11.35 -7.78 14.93
C ARG A 71 -11.73 -8.42 16.25
N THR A 72 -10.94 -8.17 17.31
CA THR A 72 -11.22 -8.66 18.66
C THR A 72 -12.50 -8.06 19.18
N LEU A 73 -12.73 -6.75 19.00
CA LEU A 73 -13.99 -6.09 19.35
C LEU A 73 -15.13 -6.62 18.49
N LEU A 74 -14.98 -6.74 17.18
CA LEU A 74 -16.03 -7.24 16.29
C LEU A 74 -16.46 -8.67 16.65
N PHE A 75 -15.51 -9.52 17.05
CA PHE A 75 -15.80 -10.87 17.54
C PHE A 75 -16.32 -10.87 18.98
N ALA A 76 -15.70 -10.13 19.90
CA ALA A 76 -16.02 -10.16 21.32
C ALA A 76 -17.32 -9.42 21.64
N VAL A 77 -17.66 -8.35 20.92
CA VAL A 77 -18.85 -7.52 21.18
C VAL A 77 -20.15 -8.34 21.13
N PRO A 78 -20.43 -9.17 20.11
CA PRO A 78 -21.59 -10.06 20.13
C PRO A 78 -21.65 -10.98 21.35
N TRP A 79 -20.50 -11.53 21.77
CA TRP A 79 -20.41 -12.42 22.92
C TRP A 79 -20.53 -11.69 24.26
N VAL A 80 -19.96 -10.48 24.38
CA VAL A 80 -20.09 -9.61 25.56
C VAL A 80 -21.51 -9.10 25.67
N ILE A 81 -22.17 -8.75 24.56
CA ILE A 81 -23.60 -8.39 24.53
C ILE A 81 -24.44 -9.59 24.96
N LEU A 82 -24.22 -10.78 24.39
CA LEU A 82 -24.88 -12.02 24.85
C LEU A 82 -24.64 -12.28 26.33
N PHE A 83 -23.40 -12.13 26.80
CA PHE A 83 -23.04 -12.31 28.20
C PHE A 83 -23.72 -11.28 29.10
N LEU A 84 -23.75 -9.98 28.75
CA LEU A 84 -24.43 -8.94 29.53
C LEU A 84 -25.95 -9.11 29.54
N ILE A 85 -26.53 -9.52 28.40
CA ILE A 85 -27.94 -9.91 28.30
C ILE A 85 -28.24 -11.08 29.26
N VAL A 86 -27.31 -12.03 29.36
CA VAL A 86 -27.40 -13.21 30.25
C VAL A 86 -27.02 -12.87 31.71
N CYS A 87 -26.18 -11.88 32.00
CA CYS A 87 -25.56 -11.72 33.32
C CYS A 87 -25.95 -10.44 34.08
N ASN A 88 -27.10 -9.82 33.80
CA ASN A 88 -27.50 -8.58 34.48
C ASN A 88 -27.58 -8.79 36.02
N VAL A 89 -26.88 -7.95 36.79
CA VAL A 89 -26.83 -8.04 38.26
C VAL A 89 -27.75 -6.97 38.83
N LYS A 90 -28.85 -7.37 39.48
CA LYS A 90 -29.65 -6.46 40.31
C LYS A 90 -29.24 -6.62 41.77
N HIS A 91 -29.17 -5.48 42.45
CA HIS A 91 -29.07 -5.41 43.90
C HIS A 91 -30.47 -5.37 44.49
N ASP A 92 -30.75 -6.28 45.43
CA ASP A 92 -31.93 -6.15 46.28
C ASP A 92 -31.72 -4.99 47.28
N ALA A 93 -32.80 -4.48 47.88
CA ALA A 93 -32.78 -3.40 48.87
C ALA A 93 -31.90 -3.71 50.10
N ASN A 94 -31.56 -4.99 50.31
CA ASN A 94 -30.69 -5.50 51.37
C ASN A 94 -29.21 -5.64 50.95
N GLY A 95 -28.83 -5.22 49.74
CA GLY A 95 -27.45 -5.29 49.22
C GLY A 95 -27.00 -6.66 48.68
N VAL A 96 -27.85 -7.69 48.77
CA VAL A 96 -27.57 -9.03 48.24
C VAL A 96 -27.57 -9.00 46.70
N LYS A 97 -26.49 -9.52 46.09
CA LYS A 97 -26.33 -9.60 44.63
C LYS A 97 -27.07 -10.82 44.10
N TRP A 98 -28.10 -10.59 43.30
CA TRP A 98 -28.75 -11.65 42.53
C TRP A 98 -28.40 -11.46 41.06
N LEU A 99 -27.73 -12.45 40.45
CA LEU A 99 -27.63 -12.53 38.99
C LEU A 99 -29.03 -12.84 38.46
N THR A 100 -29.73 -11.81 37.99
CA THR A 100 -31.05 -11.95 37.38
C THR A 100 -30.84 -11.88 35.87
N LEU A 101 -30.88 -13.05 35.22
CA LEU A 101 -31.06 -13.09 33.77
C LEU A 101 -32.34 -12.31 33.45
N TYR A 102 -32.23 -11.33 32.55
CA TYR A 102 -33.35 -10.75 31.80
C TYR A 102 -34.41 -9.98 32.61
N ASP A 103 -34.44 -8.65 32.45
CA ASP A 103 -35.70 -7.91 32.67
C ASP A 103 -35.72 -6.54 31.97
N ALA A 104 -34.61 -5.80 31.94
CA ALA A 104 -34.69 -4.37 31.59
C ALA A 104 -34.81 -4.04 30.09
N TRP A 105 -34.34 -4.89 29.18
CA TRP A 105 -34.35 -4.59 27.73
C TRP A 105 -35.59 -5.08 26.98
N TYR A 106 -36.44 -5.90 27.62
CA TYR A 106 -37.55 -6.59 26.95
C TYR A 106 -38.90 -5.89 27.02
N GLY A 107 -39.03 -4.79 27.77
CA GLY A 107 -40.27 -4.01 27.80
C GLY A 107 -40.74 -3.53 26.43
N HIS A 108 -39.87 -3.54 25.41
CA HIS A 108 -40.17 -3.05 24.06
C HIS A 108 -40.19 -4.11 22.95
N LEU A 109 -39.68 -5.32 23.19
CA LEU A 109 -39.69 -6.42 22.21
C LEU A 109 -40.72 -7.46 22.65
N TRP A 110 -41.88 -7.50 21.97
CA TRP A 110 -43.03 -8.36 22.30
C TRP A 110 -42.62 -9.81 22.59
N LEU A 111 -41.85 -10.44 21.69
CA LEU A 111 -41.69 -11.89 21.72
C LEU A 111 -41.05 -12.41 23.02
N PRO A 112 -39.94 -11.82 23.53
CA PRO A 112 -39.29 -12.42 24.69
C PRO A 112 -39.83 -11.88 26.03
N ALA A 113 -40.60 -10.79 26.04
CA ALA A 113 -41.40 -10.40 27.21
C ALA A 113 -42.48 -11.44 27.53
N LYS A 114 -43.13 -12.03 26.50
CA LYS A 114 -44.04 -13.16 26.69
C LYS A 114 -43.32 -14.41 27.21
N ILE A 115 -42.09 -14.65 26.75
CA ILE A 115 -41.28 -15.79 27.21
C ILE A 115 -40.83 -15.58 28.67
N SER A 116 -40.46 -14.37 29.09
CA SER A 116 -40.08 -14.09 30.48
C SER A 116 -41.28 -14.15 31.45
N GLU A 117 -42.48 -13.72 31.03
CA GLU A 117 -43.71 -13.91 31.82
C GLU A 117 -44.06 -15.40 32.02
N ILE A 118 -43.80 -16.24 31.01
CA ILE A 118 -43.94 -17.69 31.13
C ILE A 118 -42.88 -18.24 32.10
N ILE A 119 -41.68 -17.65 32.16
CA ILE A 119 -40.54 -18.11 32.95
C ILE A 119 -40.53 -17.57 34.40
N ALA A 120 -41.43 -16.65 34.75
CA ALA A 120 -41.46 -15.98 36.05
C ALA A 120 -41.53 -16.96 37.26
N PRO A 121 -40.76 -16.70 38.34
CA PRO A 121 -40.69 -17.58 39.50
C PRO A 121 -42.07 -17.71 40.16
N GLY A 122 -42.61 -18.94 40.18
CA GLY A 122 -43.93 -19.28 40.70
C GLY A 122 -44.93 -19.82 39.67
N LYS A 123 -44.67 -19.67 38.35
CA LYS A 123 -45.52 -20.23 37.28
C LYS A 123 -44.86 -21.31 36.42
N VAL A 124 -43.52 -21.39 36.45
CA VAL A 124 -42.78 -22.48 35.80
C VAL A 124 -42.71 -23.65 36.76
N PRO A 125 -43.21 -24.84 36.38
CA PRO A 125 -43.02 -26.00 37.22
C PRO A 125 -41.53 -26.32 37.38
N LEU A 126 -41.12 -26.70 38.59
CA LEU A 126 -39.72 -26.94 38.98
C LEU A 126 -38.95 -27.83 37.98
N TRP A 127 -39.64 -28.80 37.36
CA TRP A 127 -39.10 -29.72 36.37
C TRP A 127 -38.68 -29.06 35.03
N PHE A 128 -39.17 -27.86 34.73
CA PHE A 128 -38.81 -27.11 33.53
C PHE A 128 -37.69 -26.08 33.79
N GLY A 129 -37.55 -25.59 35.02
CA GLY A 129 -36.46 -24.70 35.43
C GLY A 129 -35.10 -25.41 35.52
N ILE A 130 -35.08 -26.68 35.98
CA ILE A 130 -33.85 -27.47 36.12
C ILE A 130 -33.14 -27.67 34.75
N PRO A 131 -33.81 -28.10 33.66
CA PRO A 131 -33.19 -28.24 32.35
C PRO A 131 -32.62 -26.95 31.79
N ILE A 132 -33.30 -25.81 31.99
CA ILE A 132 -32.83 -24.50 31.51
C ILE A 132 -31.58 -24.07 32.28
N THR A 133 -31.58 -24.27 33.59
CA THR A 133 -30.42 -23.93 34.45
C THR A 133 -29.23 -24.82 34.14
N PHE A 134 -29.47 -26.11 33.89
CA PHE A 134 -28.45 -27.06 33.45
C PHE A 134 -27.90 -26.70 32.07
N LEU A 135 -28.78 -26.37 31.11
CA LEU A 135 -28.39 -25.94 29.76
C LEU A 135 -27.57 -24.63 29.80
N ARG A 136 -27.93 -23.70 30.69
CA ARG A 136 -27.15 -22.47 30.94
C ARG A 136 -25.75 -22.80 31.45
N TYR A 137 -25.65 -23.63 32.49
CA TYR A 137 -24.36 -24.04 33.04
C TYR A 137 -23.50 -24.74 31.97
N LEU A 138 -24.12 -25.63 31.19
CA LEU A 138 -23.46 -26.35 30.11
C LEU A 138 -22.96 -25.39 29.01
N ILE A 139 -23.79 -24.47 28.52
CA ILE A 139 -23.42 -23.60 27.39
C ILE A 139 -22.56 -22.41 27.84
N VAL A 140 -22.95 -21.69 28.89
CA VAL A 140 -22.28 -20.45 29.29
C VAL A 140 -20.96 -20.75 30.00
N GLU A 141 -20.97 -21.64 30.99
CA GLU A 141 -19.77 -21.88 31.81
C GLU A 141 -18.80 -22.87 31.18
N ASN A 142 -19.31 -23.91 30.50
CA ASN A 142 -18.44 -24.95 29.95
C ASN A 142 -18.06 -24.74 28.47
N VAL A 143 -18.80 -23.93 27.72
CA VAL A 143 -18.49 -23.65 26.30
C VAL A 143 -18.08 -22.19 26.10
N LEU A 144 -18.94 -21.24 26.46
CA LEU A 144 -18.72 -19.83 26.10
C LEU A 144 -17.59 -19.18 26.92
N ALA A 145 -17.59 -19.34 28.25
CA ALA A 145 -16.57 -18.78 29.12
C ALA A 145 -15.15 -19.25 28.76
N PRO A 146 -14.86 -20.55 28.57
CA PRO A 146 -13.53 -21.00 28.17
C PRO A 146 -13.18 -20.54 26.74
N VAL A 147 -14.15 -20.46 25.82
CA VAL A 147 -13.89 -19.92 24.48
C VAL A 147 -13.45 -18.46 24.55
N VAL A 148 -14.16 -17.61 25.29
CA VAL A 148 -13.80 -16.20 25.42
C VAL A 148 -12.48 -16.03 26.18
N LEU A 149 -12.29 -16.75 27.30
CA LEU A 149 -11.08 -16.68 28.12
C LEU A 149 -9.84 -17.21 27.41
N PHE A 150 -9.98 -18.18 26.50
CA PHE A 150 -8.85 -18.78 25.80
C PHE A 150 -8.59 -18.14 24.42
N PHE A 151 -9.61 -17.98 23.58
CA PHE A 151 -9.41 -17.50 22.22
C PHE A 151 -9.11 -16.00 22.14
N LEU A 152 -9.65 -15.18 23.06
CA LEU A 152 -9.42 -13.73 23.02
C LEU A 152 -7.93 -13.40 23.29
N PRO A 153 -7.30 -13.92 24.36
CA PRO A 153 -5.85 -13.74 24.55
C PRO A 153 -5.02 -14.36 23.42
N LEU A 154 -5.44 -15.52 22.88
CA LEU A 154 -4.74 -16.17 21.78
C LEU A 154 -4.71 -15.30 20.51
N MET A 155 -5.86 -14.71 20.14
CA MET A 155 -5.96 -13.83 18.97
C MET A 155 -5.15 -12.54 19.14
N MET A 156 -5.13 -11.99 20.36
CA MET A 156 -4.30 -10.85 20.70
C MET A 156 -2.80 -11.20 20.59
N MET A 157 -2.38 -12.35 21.10
CA MET A 157 -1.01 -12.84 20.98
C MET A 157 -0.59 -13.05 19.52
N LEU A 158 -1.44 -13.67 18.69
CA LEU A 158 -1.18 -13.84 17.25
C LEU A 158 -1.04 -12.51 16.52
N SER A 159 -1.86 -11.51 16.86
CA SER A 159 -1.70 -10.16 16.33
C SER A 159 -0.36 -9.55 16.74
N ILE A 160 0.02 -9.63 18.02
CA ILE A 160 1.28 -9.08 18.50
C ILE A 160 2.45 -9.74 17.76
N VAL A 161 2.45 -11.07 17.63
CA VAL A 161 3.51 -11.81 16.92
C VAL A 161 3.61 -11.40 15.46
N THR A 162 2.49 -11.32 14.73
CA THR A 162 2.48 -10.89 13.32
C THR A 162 2.92 -9.45 13.14
N THR A 163 2.59 -8.57 14.09
CA THR A 163 3.05 -7.16 14.13
C THR A 163 4.56 -7.10 14.33
N VAL A 164 5.07 -7.80 15.35
CA VAL A 164 6.50 -7.85 15.67
C VAL A 164 7.29 -8.39 14.47
N PHE A 165 6.82 -9.46 13.84
CA PHE A 165 7.47 -10.02 12.65
C PHE A 165 7.49 -9.03 11.47
N SER A 166 6.38 -8.31 11.24
CA SER A 166 6.29 -7.30 10.19
C SER A 166 7.26 -6.13 10.44
N VAL A 167 7.34 -5.65 11.69
CA VAL A 167 8.27 -4.59 12.10
C VAL A 167 9.72 -5.04 11.98
N LEU A 168 10.04 -6.27 12.42
CA LEU A 168 11.40 -6.83 12.28
C LEU A 168 11.81 -6.92 10.81
N ARG A 169 10.93 -7.44 9.94
CA ARG A 169 11.19 -7.50 8.50
C ARG A 169 11.41 -6.12 7.91
N ALA A 170 10.56 -5.15 8.27
CA ALA A 170 10.70 -3.77 7.80
C ALA A 170 12.00 -3.12 8.27
N LYS A 171 12.43 -3.36 9.53
CA LYS A 171 13.73 -2.89 10.04
C LYS A 171 14.91 -3.46 9.27
N ILE A 172 14.89 -4.75 8.95
CA ILE A 172 15.93 -5.38 8.12
C ILE A 172 15.98 -4.71 6.75
N VAL A 173 14.82 -4.51 6.11
CA VAL A 173 14.73 -3.82 4.81
C VAL A 173 15.28 -2.39 4.91
N ILE A 174 14.94 -1.64 5.95
CA ILE A 174 15.47 -0.29 6.19
C ILE A 174 17.00 -0.31 6.26
N GLN A 175 17.58 -1.21 7.07
CA GLN A 175 19.04 -1.29 7.21
C GLN A 175 19.72 -1.63 5.88
N THR A 176 19.21 -2.64 5.17
CA THR A 176 19.77 -3.04 3.87
C THR A 176 19.65 -1.95 2.83
N LYS A 177 18.48 -1.32 2.72
CA LYS A 177 18.22 -0.27 1.72
C LYS A 177 18.96 1.03 2.05
N GLN A 178 19.11 1.35 3.32
CA GLN A 178 19.91 2.51 3.74
C GLN A 178 21.39 2.33 3.36
N GLN A 179 21.97 1.16 3.61
CA GLN A 179 23.32 0.85 3.15
C GLN A 179 23.43 0.90 1.62
N GLU A 180 22.45 0.36 0.90
CA GLU A 180 22.41 0.43 -0.56
C GLU A 180 22.40 1.89 -1.05
N VAL A 181 21.55 2.74 -0.49
CA VAL A 181 21.49 4.17 -0.82
C VAL A 181 22.82 4.88 -0.54
N GLU A 182 23.45 4.61 0.61
CA GLU A 182 24.76 5.19 0.96
C GLU A 182 25.85 4.74 -0.03
N THR A 183 25.86 3.47 -0.44
CA THR A 183 26.83 2.98 -1.44
C THR A 183 26.60 3.59 -2.82
N LEU A 184 25.33 3.72 -3.24
CA LEU A 184 24.98 4.34 -4.52
C LEU A 184 25.28 5.84 -4.51
N ASP A 185 25.08 6.52 -3.39
CA ASP A 185 25.41 7.94 -3.25
C ASP A 185 26.92 8.18 -3.34
N ALA A 186 27.72 7.33 -2.69
CA ALA A 186 29.17 7.34 -2.84
C ALA A 186 29.59 7.09 -4.30
N GLU A 187 29.03 6.09 -4.98
CA GLU A 187 29.30 5.81 -6.40
C GLU A 187 28.93 7.00 -7.31
N LEU A 188 27.76 7.60 -7.09
CA LEU A 188 27.31 8.78 -7.83
C LEU A 188 28.24 9.97 -7.61
N SER A 189 28.74 10.18 -6.39
CA SER A 189 29.66 11.28 -6.10
C SER A 189 30.99 11.12 -6.86
N VAL A 190 31.52 9.89 -6.95
CA VAL A 190 32.73 9.58 -7.72
C VAL A 190 32.48 9.82 -9.20
N ARG A 191 31.41 9.27 -9.76
CA ARG A 191 31.05 9.45 -11.18
C ARG A 191 30.78 10.91 -11.53
N LEU A 192 30.12 11.65 -10.65
CA LEU A 192 29.86 13.08 -10.84
C LEU A 192 31.17 13.87 -10.89
N ASN A 193 32.13 13.55 -10.02
CA ASN A 193 33.44 14.18 -10.05
C ASN A 193 34.19 13.89 -11.36
N GLU A 194 34.16 12.64 -11.85
CA GLU A 194 34.74 12.24 -13.14
C GLU A 194 34.08 12.96 -14.32
N LEU A 195 32.75 13.13 -14.28
CA LEU A 195 31.96 13.80 -15.30
C LEU A 195 32.02 15.33 -15.24
N SER A 196 32.34 15.92 -14.08
CA SER A 196 32.18 17.35 -13.81
C SER A 196 32.89 18.26 -14.82
N ALA A 197 34.11 17.90 -15.21
CA ALA A 197 34.89 18.63 -16.19
C ALA A 197 34.35 18.46 -17.62
N PRO A 198 34.20 17.26 -18.19
CA PRO A 198 33.74 17.10 -19.57
C PRO A 198 32.27 17.52 -19.76
N ILE A 199 31.41 17.32 -18.76
CA ILE A 199 29.98 17.70 -18.87
C ILE A 199 29.77 19.23 -18.80
N SER A 200 30.75 19.99 -18.31
CA SER A 200 30.66 21.45 -18.21
C SER A 200 30.54 22.14 -19.59
N PHE A 201 31.02 21.48 -20.65
CA PHE A 201 30.91 21.94 -22.04
C PHE A 201 29.52 21.69 -22.65
N VAL A 202 28.67 20.91 -21.97
CA VAL A 202 27.29 20.68 -22.36
C VAL A 202 26.40 21.68 -21.61
N PRO A 203 25.49 22.41 -22.28
CA PRO A 203 24.61 23.33 -21.58
C PRO A 203 23.73 22.56 -20.57
N PRO A 204 23.43 23.15 -19.40
CA PRO A 204 22.78 22.45 -18.28
C PRO A 204 21.52 21.66 -18.67
N ASP A 205 20.68 22.24 -19.52
CA ASP A 205 19.40 21.67 -19.93
C ASP A 205 19.53 20.46 -20.86
N TYR A 206 20.75 20.12 -21.31
CA TYR A 206 21.01 19.00 -22.23
C TYR A 206 22.04 18.01 -21.67
N ARG A 207 22.28 18.02 -20.35
CA ARG A 207 23.29 17.18 -19.67
C ARG A 207 22.85 15.73 -19.43
N PHE A 208 21.83 15.26 -20.14
CA PHE A 208 21.33 13.90 -20.04
C PHE A 208 21.69 13.10 -21.29
N SER A 209 21.78 11.78 -21.14
CA SER A 209 22.37 10.87 -22.12
C SER A 209 21.66 10.94 -23.48
N GLU A 210 20.34 11.10 -23.48
CA GLU A 210 19.54 11.19 -24.69
C GLU A 210 19.90 12.43 -25.54
N ALA A 211 20.02 13.62 -24.94
CA ALA A 211 20.39 14.82 -25.67
C ALA A 211 21.81 14.74 -26.21
N ILE A 212 22.75 14.24 -25.39
CA ILE A 212 24.13 14.04 -25.80
C ILE A 212 24.21 13.05 -26.98
N GLU A 213 23.46 11.95 -26.92
CA GLU A 213 23.36 10.97 -27.99
C GLU A 213 22.74 11.57 -29.26
N PHE A 214 21.71 12.40 -29.10
CA PHE A 214 21.09 13.12 -30.22
C PHE A 214 22.09 14.08 -30.89
N PHE A 215 22.85 14.85 -30.12
CA PHE A 215 23.88 15.75 -30.64
C PHE A 215 24.95 14.98 -31.39
N TYR A 216 25.50 13.93 -30.78
CA TYR A 216 26.47 13.04 -31.43
C TYR A 216 25.94 12.50 -32.78
N ARG A 217 24.70 11.99 -32.81
CA ARG A 217 24.08 11.49 -34.05
C ARG A 217 23.83 12.59 -35.07
N SER A 218 23.45 13.78 -34.64
CA SER A 218 23.20 14.91 -35.54
C SER A 218 24.48 15.35 -36.24
N PHE A 219 25.59 15.38 -35.52
CA PHE A 219 26.91 15.65 -36.08
C PHE A 219 27.43 14.50 -36.94
N ALA A 220 27.33 13.25 -36.47
CA ALA A 220 27.79 12.07 -37.21
C ALA A 220 27.12 11.93 -38.59
N ASN A 221 25.86 12.35 -38.69
CA ASN A 221 25.08 12.31 -39.93
C ASN A 221 25.14 13.61 -40.74
N GLY A 222 25.90 14.63 -40.29
CA GLY A 222 25.95 15.94 -40.95
C GLY A 222 24.63 16.70 -40.98
N LYS A 223 23.68 16.38 -40.09
CA LYS A 223 22.39 17.08 -39.98
C LYS A 223 22.51 18.45 -39.33
N ALA A 224 23.53 18.64 -38.50
CA ALA A 224 23.86 19.91 -37.86
C ALA A 224 25.34 20.21 -38.09
N ALA A 225 25.65 21.44 -38.52
CA ALA A 225 27.02 21.93 -38.67
C ALA A 225 27.52 22.62 -37.40
N THR A 226 26.59 23.06 -36.53
CA THR A 226 26.91 23.77 -35.29
C THR A 226 26.15 23.20 -34.10
N LEU A 227 26.64 23.44 -32.88
CA LEU A 227 25.94 23.06 -31.65
C LEU A 227 24.57 23.75 -31.53
N GLN A 228 24.48 25.01 -31.95
CA GLN A 228 23.22 25.74 -31.93
C GLN A 228 22.15 25.08 -32.81
N GLU A 229 22.52 24.64 -34.01
CA GLU A 229 21.60 23.89 -34.90
C GLU A 229 21.20 22.55 -34.29
N ALA A 230 22.14 21.82 -33.68
CA ALA A 230 21.85 20.55 -33.03
C ALA A 230 20.88 20.72 -31.85
N ILE A 231 21.03 21.80 -31.07
CA ILE A 231 20.11 22.16 -29.98
C ILE A 231 18.71 22.44 -30.52
N LEU A 232 18.58 23.29 -31.54
CA LEU A 232 17.27 23.60 -32.14
C LEU A 232 16.57 22.33 -32.67
N GLN A 233 17.33 21.43 -33.31
CA GLN A 233 16.80 20.15 -33.79
C GLN A 233 16.39 19.24 -32.63
N TYR A 234 17.11 19.27 -31.52
CA TYR A 234 16.77 18.51 -30.32
C TYR A 234 15.50 19.04 -29.65
N ASP A 235 15.33 20.36 -29.56
CA ASP A 235 14.12 20.99 -29.01
C ASP A 235 12.88 20.60 -29.82
N ASP A 236 12.98 20.67 -31.15
CA ASP A 236 11.92 20.22 -32.05
C ASP A 236 11.61 18.71 -31.87
N PHE A 237 12.65 17.90 -31.72
CA PHE A 237 12.52 16.46 -31.50
C PHE A 237 11.87 16.14 -30.15
N SER A 238 12.33 16.77 -29.07
CA SER A 238 11.83 16.56 -27.71
C SER A 238 10.37 17.01 -27.60
N HIS A 239 10.02 18.17 -28.18
CA HIS A 239 8.64 18.64 -28.25
C HIS A 239 7.73 17.66 -29.00
N LYS A 240 8.14 17.18 -30.18
CA LYS A 240 7.37 16.18 -30.94
C LYS A 240 7.18 14.88 -30.14
N ARG A 241 8.24 14.40 -29.48
CA ARG A 241 8.18 13.20 -28.64
C ARG A 241 7.23 13.37 -27.46
N LEU A 242 7.23 14.52 -26.80
CA LEU A 242 6.30 14.84 -25.72
C LEU A 242 4.85 14.88 -26.21
N MET A 243 4.60 15.47 -27.39
CA MET A 243 3.26 15.45 -28.00
C MET A 243 2.80 14.03 -28.32
N GLU A 244 3.67 13.19 -28.89
CA GLU A 244 3.37 11.79 -29.20
C GLU A 244 3.06 10.98 -27.93
N GLN A 245 3.85 11.15 -26.86
CA GLN A 245 3.57 10.53 -25.56
C GLN A 245 2.23 10.99 -24.99
N GLY A 246 1.94 12.28 -25.02
CA GLY A 246 0.65 12.83 -24.60
C GLY A 246 -0.52 12.23 -25.37
N GLN A 247 -0.39 12.07 -26.69
CA GLN A 247 -1.40 11.40 -27.51
C GLN A 247 -1.56 9.92 -27.13
N GLN A 248 -0.47 9.20 -26.90
CA GLN A 248 -0.53 7.80 -26.47
C GLN A 248 -1.23 7.63 -25.12
N ASP A 249 -0.97 8.53 -24.17
CA ASP A 249 -1.59 8.47 -22.85
C ASP A 249 -3.09 8.82 -22.90
N ILE A 250 -3.47 9.80 -23.73
CA ILE A 250 -4.87 10.07 -24.04
C ILE A 250 -5.53 8.82 -24.64
N LEU A 251 -4.89 8.14 -25.60
CA LEU A 251 -5.43 6.92 -26.19
C LEU A 251 -5.57 5.78 -25.17
N LYS A 252 -4.60 5.60 -24.27
CA LYS A 252 -4.69 4.62 -23.18
C LYS A 252 -5.87 4.94 -22.25
N ALA A 253 -6.03 6.21 -21.86
CA ALA A 253 -7.14 6.65 -21.02
C ALA A 253 -8.50 6.41 -21.70
N HIS A 254 -8.62 6.72 -23.00
CA HIS A 254 -9.83 6.42 -23.78
C HIS A 254 -10.11 4.92 -23.83
N ASN A 255 -9.09 4.08 -24.02
CA ASN A 255 -9.27 2.63 -24.01
C ASN A 255 -9.74 2.09 -22.66
N ILE A 256 -9.26 2.64 -21.54
CA ILE A 256 -9.74 2.29 -20.20
C ILE A 256 -11.21 2.70 -20.05
N MET A 257 -11.57 3.92 -20.48
CA MET A 257 -12.94 4.42 -20.42
C MET A 257 -13.89 3.58 -21.29
N LEU A 258 -13.48 3.19 -22.49
CA LEU A 258 -14.28 2.32 -23.37
C LEU A 258 -14.49 0.92 -22.75
N ARG A 259 -13.47 0.37 -22.06
CA ARG A 259 -13.63 -0.89 -21.32
C ARG A 259 -14.66 -0.76 -20.20
N GLU A 260 -14.60 0.31 -19.44
CA GLU A 260 -15.56 0.57 -18.36
C GLU A 260 -16.99 0.74 -18.90
N LEU A 261 -17.17 1.51 -19.98
CA LEU A 261 -18.47 1.66 -20.65
C LEU A 261 -19.00 0.33 -21.18
N SER A 262 -18.14 -0.52 -21.73
CA SER A 262 -18.52 -1.86 -22.20
C SER A 262 -18.99 -2.76 -21.04
N TYR A 263 -18.31 -2.66 -19.88
CA TYR A 263 -18.68 -3.38 -18.67
C TYR A 263 -20.04 -2.92 -18.13
N GLN A 264 -20.26 -1.61 -18.06
CA GLN A 264 -21.54 -1.03 -17.65
C GLN A 264 -22.68 -1.43 -18.59
N THR A 265 -22.44 -1.41 -19.91
CA THR A 265 -23.42 -1.87 -20.91
C THR A 265 -23.78 -3.34 -20.71
N ALA A 266 -22.81 -4.20 -20.39
CA ALA A 266 -23.07 -5.60 -20.09
C ALA A 266 -23.90 -5.79 -18.81
N GLN A 267 -23.67 -4.97 -17.77
CA GLN A 267 -24.48 -4.99 -16.56
C GLN A 267 -25.92 -4.53 -16.81
N ILE A 268 -26.11 -3.48 -17.63
CA ILE A 268 -27.45 -3.01 -18.02
C ILE A 268 -28.21 -4.12 -18.76
N LYS A 269 -27.59 -4.77 -19.76
CA LYS A 269 -28.22 -5.91 -20.46
C LYS A 269 -28.60 -7.05 -19.51
N LYS A 270 -27.77 -7.33 -18.50
CA LYS A 270 -28.08 -8.33 -17.47
C LYS A 270 -29.28 -7.91 -16.61
N LEU A 271 -29.40 -6.62 -16.29
CA LEU A 271 -30.56 -6.07 -15.56
C LEU A 271 -31.83 -6.10 -16.41
N GLU A 272 -31.76 -5.73 -17.68
CA GLU A 272 -32.87 -5.83 -18.63
C GLU A 272 -33.39 -7.27 -18.73
N GLY A 273 -32.49 -8.26 -18.85
CA GLY A 273 -32.88 -9.67 -18.83
C GLY A 273 -33.59 -10.09 -17.54
N LYS A 274 -33.14 -9.59 -16.38
CA LYS A 274 -33.83 -9.84 -15.10
C LYS A 274 -35.21 -9.17 -15.05
N ILE A 275 -35.34 -7.95 -15.55
CA ILE A 275 -36.63 -7.24 -15.61
C ILE A 275 -37.61 -8.00 -16.50
N ASN A 276 -37.18 -8.45 -17.69
CA ASN A 276 -38.04 -9.21 -18.60
C ASN A 276 -38.52 -10.52 -17.95
N THR A 277 -37.62 -11.29 -17.32
CA THR A 277 -38.03 -12.51 -16.60
C THR A 277 -38.96 -12.24 -15.41
N LEU A 278 -38.87 -11.06 -14.78
CA LEU A 278 -39.81 -10.67 -13.73
C LEU A 278 -41.16 -10.28 -14.32
N HIS A 279 -41.16 -9.54 -15.44
CA HIS A 279 -42.38 -9.16 -16.17
C HIS A 279 -43.15 -10.39 -16.64
N ASP A 280 -42.47 -11.39 -17.20
CA ASP A 280 -43.08 -12.66 -17.62
C ASP A 280 -43.72 -13.42 -16.44
N LYS A 281 -43.10 -13.37 -15.25
CA LYS A 281 -43.65 -13.98 -14.04
C LYS A 281 -44.87 -13.24 -13.51
N VAL A 282 -44.89 -11.91 -13.60
CA VAL A 282 -46.02 -11.09 -13.14
C VAL A 282 -47.20 -11.17 -14.12
N GLY A 283 -46.96 -11.18 -15.43
CA GLY A 283 -48.03 -11.28 -16.44
C GLY A 283 -48.78 -12.61 -16.43
N TRP A 284 -48.26 -13.63 -15.75
CA TRP A 284 -48.95 -14.91 -15.53
C TRP A 284 -49.92 -14.89 -14.33
N LEU A 285 -49.76 -13.96 -13.39
CA LEU A 285 -50.61 -13.79 -12.21
C LEU A 285 -51.82 -12.91 -12.51
#